data_AF-A0A2W6ZX21-F1
#
_entry.id   AF-A0A2W6ZX21-F1
#
_cell.length_a   1.000
_cell.length_b   1.000
_cell.length_c   1.000
_cell.angle_alpha   90.00
_cell.angle_beta   90.00
_cell.angle_gamma   90.00
#
_symmetry.space_group_name_H-M   'P 1'
#
loop_
_entity.id
_entity.type
_entity.pdbx_description
1 polymer ?
#
loop_
_entity_poly.entity_id
_entity_poly.type
_entity_poly.pdbx_seq_one_letter_code
_entity_poly.pdbx_strand_id
1 'polypeptide(L)'
;MRTRQTGDEQLKRLKKLCGMARLSLEERGVNSLFLAFGTLTWYDKDKPDEALLSPLILAPVKLIKEPRQDVYKISILEEDVVLNPTLSLKLKQTFGIEFPEGEAIQEIPYSELITQIRELLSEQKTWRIQENVFLSLFSYAKAAMVRDIIQNEARILAHPILQAMSGDLSAYQVNYKEPLPASDLDSRVQPEQIFQILDADSSQQVVIEAAKAGSSFFVQGPPGTGKSQTIVNMIAELIGDGKSVLLVAEKDTALRVVYQRMVECGLNHLCLNLHHSGTTDKRKLIEDLSQTTVML
;
A
#
# COMPACT_ATOMS: atom_id res chain seq x y z
N MET A 1 -28.13 -10.75 10.22
CA MET A 1 -28.59 -9.53 9.53
C MET A 1 -29.49 -9.93 8.36
N ARG A 2 -30.66 -9.29 8.19
CA ARG A 2 -31.47 -9.43 6.96
C ARG A 2 -31.09 -8.31 6.00
N THR A 3 -30.76 -8.64 4.76
CA THR A 3 -30.43 -7.67 3.71
C THR A 3 -31.71 -7.13 3.07
N ARG A 4 -31.63 -5.93 2.47
CA ARG A 4 -32.76 -5.37 1.69
C ARG A 4 -33.02 -6.17 0.40
N GLN A 5 -31.98 -6.77 -0.17
CA GLN A 5 -32.08 -7.66 -1.33
C GLN A 5 -32.33 -9.10 -0.89
N THR A 6 -33.11 -9.84 -1.67
CA THR A 6 -33.51 -11.23 -1.40
C THR A 6 -33.29 -12.12 -2.60
N GLY A 7 -33.06 -13.42 -2.37
CA GLY A 7 -32.97 -14.43 -3.43
C GLY A 7 -31.81 -14.18 -4.42
N ASP A 8 -32.08 -14.37 -5.71
CA ASP A 8 -31.07 -14.28 -6.78
C ASP A 8 -30.37 -12.92 -6.89
N GLU A 9 -31.06 -11.82 -6.59
CA GLU A 9 -30.45 -10.49 -6.66
C GLU A 9 -29.35 -10.35 -5.60
N GLN A 10 -29.58 -10.87 -4.39
CA GLN A 10 -28.60 -10.88 -3.33
C GLN A 10 -27.37 -11.69 -3.75
N LEU A 11 -27.56 -12.88 -4.30
CA LEU A 11 -26.46 -13.75 -4.75
C LEU A 11 -25.64 -13.12 -5.87
N LYS A 12 -26.29 -12.49 -6.86
CA LYS A 12 -25.60 -11.78 -7.95
C LYS A 12 -24.77 -10.62 -7.42
N ARG A 13 -25.31 -9.81 -6.49
CA ARG A 13 -24.57 -8.70 -5.87
C ARG A 13 -23.38 -9.19 -5.05
N LEU A 14 -23.57 -10.22 -4.22
CA LEU A 14 -22.48 -10.81 -3.43
C LEU A 14 -21.38 -11.40 -4.31
N LYS A 15 -21.75 -12.11 -5.38
CA LYS A 15 -20.78 -12.62 -6.37
C LYS A 15 -19.99 -11.49 -7.01
N LYS A 16 -20.65 -10.38 -7.39
CA LYS A 16 -20.02 -9.20 -7.97
C LYS A 16 -19.06 -8.53 -6.98
N LEU A 17 -19.51 -8.29 -5.75
CA LEU A 17 -18.68 -7.71 -4.67
C LEU A 17 -17.45 -8.57 -4.40
N CYS A 18 -17.63 -9.89 -4.27
CA CYS A 18 -16.53 -10.82 -4.05
C CYS A 18 -15.50 -10.79 -5.19
N GLY A 19 -15.96 -10.78 -6.45
CA GLY A 19 -15.07 -10.72 -7.62
C GLY A 19 -14.30 -9.40 -7.70
N MET A 20 -14.98 -8.27 -7.51
CA MET A 20 -14.35 -6.95 -7.55
C MET A 20 -13.40 -6.71 -6.36
N ALA A 21 -13.73 -7.18 -5.16
CA ALA A 21 -12.84 -7.12 -3.99
C ALA A 21 -11.56 -7.92 -4.23
N ARG A 22 -11.70 -9.14 -4.78
CA ARG A 22 -10.56 -9.98 -5.16
C ARG A 22 -9.69 -9.32 -6.21
N LEU A 23 -10.29 -8.76 -7.26
CA LEU A 23 -9.57 -8.04 -8.31
C LEU A 23 -8.81 -6.84 -7.75
N SER A 24 -9.46 -6.04 -6.88
CA SER A 24 -8.81 -4.90 -6.21
C SER A 24 -7.59 -5.33 -5.40
N LEU A 25 -7.68 -6.46 -4.71
CA LEU A 25 -6.56 -7.00 -3.93
C LEU A 25 -5.44 -7.53 -4.85
N GLU A 26 -5.78 -8.27 -5.90
CA GLU A 26 -4.79 -8.84 -6.83
C GLU A 26 -4.08 -7.78 -7.68
N GLU A 27 -4.79 -6.73 -8.11
CA GLU A 27 -4.24 -5.69 -8.99
C GLU A 27 -3.61 -4.52 -8.24
N ARG A 28 -4.17 -4.13 -7.09
CA ARG A 28 -3.74 -2.92 -6.37
C ARG A 28 -3.13 -3.22 -5.02
N GLY A 29 -3.20 -4.46 -4.54
CA GLY A 29 -2.73 -4.82 -3.19
C GLY A 29 -3.57 -4.24 -2.06
N VAL A 30 -4.76 -3.67 -2.34
CA VAL A 30 -5.58 -2.97 -1.34
C VAL A 30 -6.92 -3.68 -1.15
N ASN A 31 -7.26 -3.96 0.11
CA ASN A 31 -8.60 -4.38 0.48
C ASN A 31 -9.59 -3.24 0.25
N SER A 32 -10.60 -3.49 -0.57
CA SER A 32 -11.64 -2.51 -0.89
C SER A 32 -13.00 -2.88 -0.32
N LEU A 33 -13.17 -4.05 0.32
CA LEU A 33 -14.46 -4.49 0.82
C LEU A 33 -14.62 -4.14 2.29
N PHE A 34 -15.64 -3.32 2.59
CA PHE A 34 -15.93 -2.89 3.96
C PHE A 34 -17.40 -3.08 4.30
N LEU A 35 -17.63 -3.35 5.57
CA LEU A 35 -18.91 -3.17 6.21
C LEU A 35 -18.96 -1.74 6.76
N ALA A 36 -19.82 -0.91 6.18
CA ALA A 36 -20.03 0.45 6.60
C ALA A 36 -21.13 0.51 7.66
N PHE A 37 -20.80 1.05 8.84
CA PHE A 37 -21.75 1.30 9.91
C PHE A 37 -22.05 2.79 10.02
N GLY A 38 -23.33 3.11 9.97
CA GLY A 38 -23.82 4.47 10.02
C GLY A 38 -23.56 5.26 8.73
N THR A 39 -24.49 6.13 8.38
CA THR A 39 -24.29 7.12 7.32
C THR A 39 -24.61 8.52 7.82
N LEU A 40 -23.78 9.46 7.40
CA LEU A 40 -24.03 10.88 7.53
C LEU A 40 -24.65 11.41 6.24
N THR A 41 -25.82 12.02 6.36
CA THR A 41 -26.36 12.95 5.37
C THR A 41 -25.88 14.35 5.72
N TRP A 42 -25.12 14.98 4.83
CA TRP A 42 -24.49 16.29 5.04
C TRP A 42 -24.55 17.13 3.77
N TYR A 43 -24.22 18.42 3.89
CA TYR A 43 -24.26 19.40 2.81
C TYR A 43 -22.92 20.12 2.71
N ASP A 44 -22.36 20.19 1.51
CA ASP A 44 -21.09 20.86 1.26
C ASP A 44 -21.28 22.38 1.17
N LYS A 45 -20.26 23.17 1.53
CA LYS A 45 -20.28 24.63 1.32
C LYS A 45 -20.31 24.97 -0.17
N ASP A 46 -19.68 24.14 -1.00
CA ASP A 46 -19.62 24.34 -2.45
C ASP A 46 -20.95 23.98 -3.13
N LYS A 47 -21.79 23.16 -2.48
CA LYS A 47 -23.07 22.66 -2.99
C LYS A 47 -24.10 22.51 -1.88
N PRO A 48 -24.63 23.63 -1.35
CA PRO A 48 -25.47 23.62 -0.16
C PRO A 48 -26.84 22.93 -0.38
N ASP A 49 -27.29 22.80 -1.62
CA ASP A 49 -28.58 22.20 -1.96
C ASP A 49 -28.50 20.69 -2.26
N GLU A 50 -27.28 20.14 -2.41
CA GLU A 50 -27.07 18.73 -2.74
C GLU A 50 -26.78 17.94 -1.46
N ALA A 51 -27.71 17.07 -1.06
CA ALA A 51 -27.51 16.19 0.09
C ALA A 51 -26.50 15.09 -0.27
N LEU A 52 -25.35 15.12 0.39
CA LEU A 52 -24.31 14.09 0.27
C LEU A 52 -24.52 13.01 1.32
N LEU A 53 -24.35 11.75 0.91
CA LEU A 53 -24.40 10.60 1.80
C LEU A 53 -23.00 10.01 1.92
N SER A 54 -22.49 9.86 3.14
CA SER A 54 -21.18 9.27 3.38
C SER A 54 -21.25 8.26 4.53
N PRO A 55 -20.63 7.07 4.39
CA PRO A 55 -20.50 6.14 5.51
C PRO A 55 -19.64 6.78 6.60
N LEU A 56 -19.93 6.44 7.86
CA LEU A 56 -19.20 6.95 9.02
C LEU A 56 -18.06 6.03 9.41
N ILE A 57 -18.38 4.79 9.78
CA ILE A 57 -17.42 3.79 10.28
C ILE A 57 -17.27 2.70 9.24
N LEU A 58 -16.04 2.24 9.02
CA LEU A 58 -15.69 1.24 8.03
C LEU A 58 -14.93 0.11 8.70
N ALA A 59 -15.53 -1.07 8.73
CA ALA A 59 -14.89 -2.29 9.17
C ALA A 59 -14.44 -3.11 7.95
N PRO A 60 -13.14 -3.39 7.79
CA PRO A 60 -12.62 -4.20 6.70
C PRO A 60 -13.10 -5.64 6.83
N VAL A 61 -13.65 -6.20 5.74
CA VAL A 61 -14.21 -7.55 5.75
C VAL A 61 -13.85 -8.34 4.49
N LYS A 62 -13.84 -9.67 4.62
CA LYS A 62 -13.74 -10.61 3.50
C LYS A 62 -15.08 -11.31 3.27
N LEU A 63 -15.42 -11.47 2.00
CA LEU A 63 -16.52 -12.32 1.54
C LEU A 63 -15.97 -13.68 1.10
N ILE A 64 -16.46 -14.75 1.71
CA ILE A 64 -16.05 -16.13 1.40
C ILE A 64 -17.27 -16.89 0.91
N LYS A 65 -17.21 -17.45 -0.31
CA LYS A 65 -18.26 -18.32 -0.83
C LYS A 65 -18.11 -19.72 -0.23
N GLU A 66 -19.17 -20.26 0.36
CA GLU A 66 -19.18 -21.64 0.85
C GLU A 66 -19.17 -22.65 -0.30
N PRO A 67 -18.36 -23.73 -0.22
CA PRO A 67 -18.38 -24.78 -1.22
C PRO A 67 -19.76 -25.44 -1.29
N ARG A 68 -20.29 -25.60 -2.52
CA ARG A 68 -21.55 -26.33 -2.81
C ARG A 68 -22.81 -25.73 -2.16
N GLN A 69 -22.74 -24.52 -1.63
CA GLN A 69 -23.89 -23.76 -1.14
C GLN A 69 -23.92 -22.38 -1.80
N ASP A 70 -25.12 -21.87 -2.08
CA ASP A 70 -25.29 -20.46 -2.47
C ASP A 70 -25.39 -19.57 -1.22
N VAL A 71 -24.37 -19.69 -0.37
CA VAL A 71 -24.22 -18.94 0.87
C VAL A 71 -22.84 -18.30 0.90
N TYR A 72 -22.79 -17.06 1.38
CA TYR A 72 -21.55 -16.33 1.59
C TYR A 72 -21.38 -16.05 3.08
N LYS A 73 -20.17 -16.25 3.59
CA LYS A 73 -19.76 -15.83 4.92
C LYS A 73 -19.00 -14.53 4.85
N ILE A 74 -19.22 -13.69 5.85
CA ILE A 74 -18.47 -12.46 6.08
C ILE A 74 -17.52 -12.72 7.25
N SER A 75 -16.25 -12.39 7.08
CA SER A 75 -15.23 -12.45 8.13
C SER A 75 -14.59 -11.08 8.26
N ILE A 76 -14.46 -10.59 9.48
CA ILE A 76 -13.71 -9.36 9.77
C ILE A 76 -12.23 -9.64 9.55
N LEU A 77 -11.53 -8.70 8.92
CA LEU A 77 -10.07 -8.76 8.78
C LEU A 77 -9.41 -8.17 10.03
N GLU A 78 -8.17 -8.55 10.30
CA GLU A 78 -7.37 -7.99 11.41
C GLU A 78 -6.91 -6.53 11.17
N GLU A 79 -7.35 -5.92 10.07
CA GLU A 79 -7.18 -4.50 9.79
C GLU A 79 -8.06 -3.67 10.74
N ASP A 80 -7.54 -2.52 11.15
CA ASP A 80 -8.21 -1.60 12.07
C ASP A 80 -9.55 -1.08 11.52
N VAL A 81 -10.54 -0.96 12.39
CA VAL A 81 -11.78 -0.24 12.08
C VAL A 81 -11.47 1.25 12.00
N VAL A 82 -11.87 1.90 10.91
CA VAL A 82 -11.57 3.33 10.72
C VAL A 82 -12.85 4.14 10.54
N LEU A 83 -12.80 5.40 10.97
CA LEU A 83 -13.75 6.39 10.45
C LEU A 83 -13.40 6.71 9.01
N ASN A 84 -14.43 7.00 8.19
CA ASN A 84 -14.27 7.26 6.77
C ASN A 84 -13.21 8.36 6.55
N PRO A 85 -12.04 8.02 5.99
CA PRO A 85 -10.90 8.93 5.98
C PRO A 85 -11.13 10.09 5.02
N THR A 86 -11.87 9.87 3.92
CA THR A 86 -12.23 10.93 2.98
C THR A 86 -13.20 11.92 3.61
N LEU A 87 -14.19 11.41 4.36
CA LEU A 87 -15.12 12.27 5.09
C LEU A 87 -14.38 13.06 6.17
N SER A 88 -13.53 12.41 6.96
CA SER A 88 -12.73 13.04 8.02
C SER A 88 -11.85 14.16 7.47
N LEU A 89 -11.15 13.91 6.35
CA LEU A 89 -10.32 14.92 5.69
C LEU A 89 -11.15 16.11 5.21
N LYS A 90 -12.29 15.87 4.54
CA LYS A 90 -13.17 16.92 4.03
C LYS A 90 -13.77 17.76 5.16
N LEU A 91 -14.19 17.12 6.26
CA LEU A 91 -14.73 17.81 7.44
C LEU A 91 -13.68 18.67 8.12
N LYS A 92 -12.45 18.16 8.29
CA LYS A 92 -11.33 18.93 8.84
C LYS A 92 -10.99 20.14 7.97
N GLN A 93 -10.86 19.96 6.67
CA GLN A 93 -10.46 21.03 5.75
C GLN A 93 -11.54 22.12 5.56
N THR A 94 -12.82 21.73 5.44
CA THR A 94 -13.88 22.67 5.07
C THR A 94 -14.65 23.21 6.28
N PHE A 95 -14.74 22.43 7.36
CA PHE A 95 -15.55 22.75 8.54
C PHE A 95 -14.73 22.85 9.84
N GLY A 96 -13.45 22.48 9.83
CA GLY A 96 -12.62 22.46 11.04
C GLY A 96 -13.02 21.37 12.04
N ILE A 97 -13.83 20.40 11.61
CA ILE A 97 -14.32 19.31 12.47
C ILE A 97 -13.34 18.14 12.38
N GLU A 98 -12.74 17.78 13.50
CA GLU A 98 -11.83 16.65 13.59
C GLU A 98 -12.51 15.45 14.22
N PHE A 99 -12.52 14.34 13.49
CA PHE A 99 -12.96 13.05 14.01
C PHE A 99 -11.84 12.37 14.79
N PRO A 100 -12.18 11.53 15.79
CA PRO A 100 -11.18 10.70 16.46
C PRO A 100 -10.53 9.75 15.44
N GLU A 101 -9.25 9.43 15.62
CA GLU A 101 -8.50 8.52 14.74
C GLU A 101 -7.66 7.52 15.55
N GLY A 102 -7.18 6.47 14.89
CA GLY A 102 -6.21 5.52 15.47
C GLY A 102 -6.79 4.63 16.55
N GLU A 103 -5.99 4.35 17.58
CA GLU A 103 -6.32 3.44 18.69
C GLU A 103 -7.57 3.86 19.46
N ALA A 104 -7.83 5.17 19.54
CA ALA A 104 -9.04 5.69 20.19
C ALA A 104 -10.33 5.11 19.61
N ILE A 105 -10.38 4.81 18.30
CA ILE A 105 -11.57 4.20 17.68
C ILE A 105 -11.72 2.73 18.09
N GLN A 106 -10.61 2.00 18.31
CA GLN A 106 -10.65 0.56 18.56
C GLN A 106 -11.19 0.20 19.94
N GLU A 107 -11.01 1.09 20.92
CA GLU A 107 -11.39 0.84 22.31
C GLU A 107 -12.79 1.37 22.68
N ILE A 108 -13.34 2.28 21.88
CA ILE A 108 -14.62 2.93 22.18
C ILE A 108 -15.80 2.07 21.66
N PRO A 109 -16.81 1.78 22.50
CA PRO A 109 -18.03 1.12 22.04
C PRO A 109 -18.75 1.91 20.95
N TYR A 110 -19.32 1.22 19.95
CA TYR A 110 -20.05 1.85 18.83
C TYR A 110 -21.06 2.93 19.27
N SER A 111 -21.84 2.67 20.33
CA SER A 111 -22.84 3.61 20.85
C SER A 111 -22.23 4.90 21.37
N GLU A 112 -21.07 4.81 22.01
CA GLU A 112 -20.35 5.96 22.55
C GLU A 112 -19.69 6.76 21.42
N LEU A 113 -19.05 6.07 20.47
CA LEU A 113 -18.46 6.68 19.28
C LEU A 113 -19.50 7.48 18.48
N ILE A 114 -20.68 6.90 18.23
CA ILE A 114 -21.76 7.60 17.53
C ILE A 114 -22.26 8.82 18.33
N THR A 115 -22.29 8.73 19.66
CA THR A 115 -22.67 9.86 20.51
C THR A 115 -21.67 11.00 20.41
N GLN A 116 -20.36 10.70 20.50
CA GLN A 116 -19.30 11.70 20.31
C GLN A 116 -19.36 12.34 18.92
N ILE A 117 -19.59 11.55 17.86
CA ILE A 117 -19.75 12.09 16.51
C ILE A 117 -20.98 13.00 16.42
N ARG A 118 -22.10 12.66 17.06
CA ARG A 118 -23.29 13.54 17.11
C ARG A 118 -22.99 14.87 17.80
N GLU A 119 -22.23 14.85 18.88
CA GLU A 119 -21.83 16.06 19.61
C GLU A 119 -20.94 16.96 18.76
N LEU A 120 -19.93 16.39 18.08
CA LEU A 120 -19.05 17.11 17.15
C LEU A 120 -19.82 17.77 15.99
N LEU A 121 -20.93 17.17 15.56
CA LEU A 121 -21.74 17.66 14.46
C LEU A 121 -22.94 18.51 14.91
N SER A 122 -23.07 18.81 16.21
CA SER A 122 -24.25 19.47 16.80
C SER A 122 -24.55 20.86 16.24
N GLU A 123 -23.53 21.59 15.78
CA GLU A 123 -23.70 22.90 15.14
C GLU A 123 -24.35 22.79 13.75
N GLN A 124 -24.26 21.63 13.09
CA GLN A 124 -24.74 21.39 11.73
C GLN A 124 -26.19 20.88 11.73
N LYS A 125 -27.16 21.79 11.95
CA LYS A 125 -28.58 21.47 12.15
C LYS A 125 -29.25 20.68 11.01
N THR A 126 -28.76 20.80 9.78
CA THR A 126 -29.33 20.10 8.61
C THR A 126 -28.78 18.69 8.46
N TRP A 127 -27.70 18.35 9.17
CA TRP A 127 -27.02 17.07 9.01
C TRP A 127 -27.69 16.00 9.87
N ARG A 128 -27.71 14.76 9.35
CA ARG A 128 -28.39 13.65 10.02
C ARG A 128 -27.57 12.39 9.96
N ILE A 129 -27.38 11.76 11.11
CA ILE A 129 -26.79 10.43 11.22
C ILE A 129 -27.90 9.38 11.20
N GLN A 130 -27.76 8.39 10.32
CA GLN A 130 -28.64 7.24 10.25
C GLN A 130 -27.86 5.99 10.64
N GLU A 131 -28.38 5.19 11.57
CA GLU A 131 -27.78 3.93 11.99
C GLU A 131 -28.21 2.80 11.06
N ASN A 132 -27.51 2.67 9.94
CA ASN A 132 -27.71 1.64 8.93
C ASN A 132 -26.40 0.89 8.67
N VAL A 133 -26.49 -0.25 7.97
CA VAL A 133 -25.32 -1.07 7.66
C VAL A 133 -25.32 -1.42 6.19
N PHE A 134 -24.19 -1.19 5.53
CA PHE A 134 -23.98 -1.53 4.12
C PHE A 134 -22.74 -2.38 3.94
N LEU A 135 -22.78 -3.30 2.99
CA LEU A 135 -21.60 -4.00 2.50
C LEU A 135 -21.31 -3.46 1.09
N SER A 136 -20.17 -2.81 0.92
CA SER A 136 -19.81 -2.19 -0.34
C SER A 136 -18.31 -2.12 -0.53
N LEU A 137 -17.92 -1.80 -1.77
CA LEU A 137 -16.55 -1.48 -2.09
C LEU A 137 -16.29 0.00 -1.83
N PHE A 138 -15.18 0.30 -1.19
CA PHE A 138 -14.66 1.63 -1.03
C PHE A 138 -13.16 1.64 -1.30
N SER A 139 -12.67 2.66 -2.03
CA SER A 139 -11.26 2.78 -2.40
C SER A 139 -10.66 3.97 -1.67
N TYR A 140 -10.09 3.71 -0.50
CA TYR A 140 -9.45 4.75 0.33
C TYR A 140 -7.92 4.76 0.26
N ALA A 141 -7.30 3.91 -0.55
CA ALA A 141 -5.85 3.94 -0.80
C ALA A 141 -5.36 5.37 -1.11
N LYS A 142 -6.15 6.13 -1.86
CA LYS A 142 -5.87 7.54 -2.18
C LYS A 142 -5.83 8.43 -0.95
N ALA A 143 -6.71 8.24 0.02
CA ALA A 143 -6.74 9.07 1.23
C ALA A 143 -5.49 8.84 2.10
N ALA A 144 -5.05 7.58 2.23
CA ALA A 144 -3.81 7.25 2.92
C ALA A 144 -2.58 7.86 2.21
N MET A 145 -2.50 7.74 0.88
CA MET A 145 -1.42 8.36 0.09
C MET A 145 -1.42 9.89 0.22
N VAL A 146 -2.59 10.55 0.15
CA VAL A 146 -2.70 12.00 0.31
C VAL A 146 -2.24 12.42 1.71
N ARG A 147 -2.63 11.69 2.75
CA ARG A 147 -2.19 11.93 4.12
C ARG A 147 -0.66 11.81 4.24
N ASP A 148 -0.08 10.76 3.66
CA ASP A 148 1.38 10.54 3.66
C ASP A 148 2.13 11.68 2.96
N ILE A 149 1.63 12.16 1.82
CA ILE A 149 2.20 13.31 1.10
C ILE A 149 2.15 14.57 1.96
N ILE A 150 1.01 14.86 2.59
CA ILE A 150 0.85 16.05 3.45
C ILE A 150 1.78 15.96 4.67
N GLN A 151 1.87 14.79 5.31
CA GLN A 151 2.72 14.60 6.50
C GLN A 151 4.21 14.69 6.18
N ASN A 152 4.61 14.29 4.97
CA ASN A 152 6.01 14.28 4.53
C ASN A 152 6.36 15.42 3.56
N GLU A 153 5.52 16.46 3.47
CA GLU A 153 5.66 17.55 2.49
C GLU A 153 7.08 18.13 2.47
N ALA A 154 7.61 18.50 3.63
CA ALA A 154 8.95 19.08 3.75
C ALA A 154 10.06 18.13 3.23
N ARG A 155 9.94 16.83 3.52
CA ARG A 155 10.90 15.81 3.07
C ARG A 155 10.83 15.60 1.56
N ILE A 156 9.62 15.59 1.00
CA ILE A 156 9.36 15.44 -0.43
C ILE A 156 9.95 16.64 -1.18
N LEU A 157 9.68 17.87 -0.73
CA LEU A 157 10.18 19.09 -1.35
C LEU A 157 11.70 19.23 -1.27
N ALA A 158 12.33 18.68 -0.23
CA ALA A 158 13.78 18.67 -0.07
C ALA A 158 14.50 17.56 -0.86
N HIS A 159 13.77 16.62 -1.50
CA HIS A 159 14.38 15.45 -2.12
C HIS A 159 15.07 15.79 -3.45
N PRO A 160 16.39 15.55 -3.63
CA PRO A 160 17.14 15.99 -4.81
C PRO A 160 16.58 15.50 -6.15
N ILE A 161 16.10 14.25 -6.20
CA ILE A 161 15.50 13.70 -7.43
C ILE A 161 14.17 14.39 -7.77
N LEU A 162 13.35 14.71 -6.76
CA LEU A 162 12.05 15.32 -7.01
C LEU A 162 12.21 16.79 -7.42
N GLN A 163 13.19 17.48 -6.86
CA GLN A 163 13.61 18.82 -7.32
C GLN A 163 14.08 18.77 -8.79
N ALA A 164 14.92 17.79 -9.15
CA ALA A 164 15.35 17.59 -10.54
C ALA A 164 14.18 17.34 -11.49
N MET A 165 13.19 16.54 -11.09
CA MET A 165 11.97 16.30 -11.87
C MET A 165 11.13 17.58 -12.05
N SER A 166 11.22 18.53 -11.13
CA SER A 166 10.57 19.85 -11.24
C SER A 166 11.34 20.85 -12.11
N GLY A 167 12.56 20.51 -12.53
CA GLY A 167 13.42 21.33 -13.39
C GLY A 167 14.64 21.94 -12.70
N ASP A 168 14.75 21.85 -11.36
CA ASP A 168 15.93 22.28 -10.62
C ASP A 168 16.95 21.15 -10.50
N LEU A 169 17.97 21.18 -11.36
CA LEU A 169 19.01 20.16 -11.43
C LEU A 169 20.19 20.41 -10.46
N SER A 170 20.21 21.55 -9.75
CA SER A 170 21.38 21.97 -8.97
C SER A 170 21.80 20.95 -7.91
N ALA A 171 20.85 20.48 -7.09
CA ALA A 171 21.10 19.50 -6.04
C ALA A 171 21.43 18.09 -6.59
N TYR A 172 20.83 17.71 -7.72
CA TYR A 172 21.07 16.42 -8.35
C TYR A 172 22.46 16.37 -9.00
N GLN A 173 22.86 17.42 -9.73
CA GLN A 173 24.14 17.47 -10.44
C GLN A 173 25.34 17.38 -9.50
N VAL A 174 25.25 17.96 -8.30
CA VAL A 174 26.33 17.88 -7.29
C VAL A 174 26.61 16.44 -6.88
N ASN A 175 25.59 15.58 -6.87
CA ASN A 175 25.70 14.19 -6.41
C ASN A 175 25.71 13.18 -7.56
N TYR A 176 25.63 13.64 -8.81
CA TYR A 176 25.62 12.76 -9.97
C TYR A 176 27.00 12.12 -10.17
N LYS A 177 27.02 10.80 -10.32
CA LYS A 177 28.20 10.02 -10.65
C LYS A 177 27.97 9.32 -11.98
N GLU A 178 28.86 9.56 -12.94
CA GLU A 178 28.85 8.83 -14.21
C GLU A 178 29.01 7.33 -13.91
N PRO A 179 28.16 6.45 -14.49
CA PRO A 179 28.33 5.01 -14.35
C PRO A 179 29.70 4.56 -14.86
N LEU A 180 30.27 3.53 -14.24
CA LEU A 180 31.48 2.89 -14.72
C LEU A 180 31.21 2.30 -16.12
N PRO A 181 31.95 2.69 -17.18
CA PRO A 181 31.70 2.16 -18.51
C PRO A 181 32.07 0.67 -18.59
N ALA A 182 31.39 -0.06 -19.48
CA ALA A 182 31.59 -1.49 -19.65
C ALA A 182 33.04 -1.88 -19.96
N SER A 183 33.81 -1.01 -20.63
CA SER A 183 35.22 -1.21 -20.94
C SER A 183 36.14 -1.26 -19.71
N ASP A 184 35.72 -0.64 -18.61
CA ASP A 184 36.54 -0.46 -17.43
C ASP A 184 36.23 -1.49 -16.34
N LEU A 185 35.17 -2.29 -16.51
CA LEU A 185 34.68 -3.28 -15.54
C LEU A 185 35.79 -4.25 -15.10
N ASP A 186 36.44 -4.91 -16.04
CA ASP A 186 37.49 -5.91 -15.77
C ASP A 186 38.69 -5.34 -15.00
N SER A 187 38.94 -4.04 -15.15
CA SER A 187 40.08 -3.36 -14.50
C SER A 187 39.75 -2.82 -13.10
N ARG A 188 38.47 -2.57 -12.80
CA ARG A 188 38.05 -1.85 -11.59
C ARG A 188 37.20 -2.68 -10.63
N VAL A 189 36.54 -3.73 -11.11
CA VAL A 189 35.70 -4.61 -10.28
C VAL A 189 36.50 -5.85 -9.94
N GLN A 190 36.82 -6.02 -8.66
CA GLN A 190 37.56 -7.19 -8.18
C GLN A 190 36.59 -8.35 -7.92
N PRO A 191 36.88 -9.59 -8.38
CA PRO A 191 35.99 -10.73 -8.19
C PRO A 191 35.61 -11.02 -6.73
N GLU A 192 36.50 -10.71 -5.79
CA GLU A 192 36.28 -10.92 -4.35
C GLU A 192 35.23 -9.97 -3.76
N GLN A 193 34.85 -8.92 -4.50
CA GLN A 193 33.87 -7.91 -4.09
C GLN A 193 32.51 -8.09 -4.78
N ILE A 194 32.28 -9.25 -5.40
CA ILE A 194 31.06 -9.56 -6.16
C ILE A 194 30.20 -10.53 -5.35
N PHE A 195 28.98 -10.12 -5.01
CA PHE A 195 27.99 -10.96 -4.32
C PHE A 195 26.85 -11.42 -5.24
N GLN A 196 27.04 -11.35 -6.56
CA GLN A 196 26.03 -11.73 -7.54
C GLN A 196 25.71 -13.23 -7.46
N ILE A 197 24.43 -13.55 -7.60
CA ILE A 197 23.91 -14.91 -7.48
C ILE A 197 23.43 -15.48 -8.80
N LEU A 198 23.40 -14.66 -9.85
CA LEU A 198 23.05 -15.02 -11.22
C LEU A 198 24.05 -14.38 -12.18
N ASP A 199 24.13 -14.89 -13.40
CA ASP A 199 24.97 -14.30 -14.44
C ASP A 199 24.59 -12.84 -14.74
N ALA A 200 25.54 -12.03 -15.19
CA ALA A 200 25.28 -10.69 -15.69
C ALA A 200 26.08 -10.43 -16.97
N ASP A 201 25.42 -9.87 -17.99
CA ASP A 201 26.15 -9.32 -19.13
C ASP A 201 26.77 -7.95 -18.78
N SER A 202 27.63 -7.43 -19.65
CA SER A 202 28.35 -6.18 -19.39
C SER A 202 27.41 -4.98 -19.17
N SER A 203 26.25 -4.93 -19.83
CA SER A 203 25.28 -3.85 -19.64
C SER A 203 24.56 -3.95 -18.29
N GLN A 204 24.26 -5.17 -17.84
CA GLN A 204 23.70 -5.44 -16.53
C GLN A 204 24.73 -5.14 -15.43
N GLN A 205 26.00 -5.42 -15.66
CA GLN A 205 27.08 -5.13 -14.71
C GLN A 205 27.23 -3.61 -14.49
N VAL A 206 27.16 -2.79 -15.55
CA VAL A 206 27.18 -1.33 -15.41
C VAL A 206 26.07 -0.83 -14.49
N VAL A 207 24.87 -1.41 -14.61
CA VAL A 207 23.71 -1.09 -13.76
C VAL A 207 23.95 -1.50 -12.30
N ILE A 208 24.50 -2.70 -12.09
CA ILE A 208 24.80 -3.23 -10.75
C ILE A 208 25.86 -2.35 -10.06
N GLU A 209 26.95 -2.01 -10.74
CA GLU A 209 28.00 -1.16 -10.18
C GLU A 209 27.53 0.26 -9.90
N ALA A 210 26.64 0.81 -10.75
CA ALA A 210 26.02 2.11 -10.47
C ALA A 210 25.18 2.07 -9.18
N ALA A 211 24.44 0.99 -8.92
CA ALA A 211 23.70 0.81 -7.67
C ALA A 211 24.63 0.71 -6.45
N LYS A 212 25.72 -0.08 -6.56
CA LYS A 212 26.74 -0.22 -5.49
C LYS A 212 27.37 1.13 -5.14
N ALA A 213 27.65 1.96 -6.15
CA ALA A 213 28.19 3.32 -5.99
C ALA A 213 27.22 4.34 -5.36
N GLY A 214 25.96 3.94 -5.13
CA GLY A 214 24.90 4.76 -4.54
C GLY A 214 24.20 5.69 -5.53
N SER A 215 24.33 5.44 -6.83
CA SER A 215 23.69 6.26 -7.86
C SER A 215 22.18 6.01 -7.91
N SER A 216 21.43 7.07 -8.21
CA SER A 216 20.01 6.98 -8.55
C SER A 216 19.84 7.10 -10.05
N PHE A 217 19.17 6.14 -10.69
CA PHE A 217 19.08 6.08 -12.15
C PHE A 217 17.82 5.36 -12.63
N PHE A 218 17.52 5.54 -13.92
CA PHE A 218 16.48 4.79 -14.63
C PHE A 218 17.13 3.77 -15.55
N VAL A 219 16.62 2.53 -15.54
CA VAL A 219 17.08 1.46 -16.43
C VAL A 219 15.99 1.13 -17.43
N GLN A 220 16.31 1.21 -18.71
CA GLN A 220 15.43 0.78 -19.78
C GLN A 220 15.97 -0.50 -20.41
N GLY A 221 15.12 -1.53 -20.53
CA GLY A 221 15.46 -2.77 -21.21
C GLY A 221 14.26 -3.33 -21.96
N PRO A 222 14.41 -3.81 -23.22
CA PRO A 222 13.36 -4.54 -23.93
C PRO A 222 12.83 -5.77 -23.16
N PRO A 223 11.65 -6.32 -23.51
CA PRO A 223 11.18 -7.59 -22.96
C PRO A 223 12.23 -8.71 -23.17
N GLY A 224 12.47 -9.53 -22.16
CA GLY A 224 13.41 -10.65 -22.24
C GLY A 224 14.88 -10.33 -21.93
N THR A 225 15.27 -9.08 -21.70
CA THR A 225 16.69 -8.69 -21.44
C THR A 225 17.17 -8.92 -20.01
N GLY A 226 16.57 -9.87 -19.29
CA GLY A 226 17.02 -10.21 -17.93
C GLY A 226 16.82 -9.14 -16.86
N LYS A 227 15.90 -8.16 -17.01
CA LYS A 227 15.68 -7.11 -15.99
C LYS A 227 15.50 -7.65 -14.57
N SER A 228 14.71 -8.72 -14.38
CA SER A 228 14.54 -9.36 -13.08
C SER A 228 15.82 -9.98 -12.54
N GLN A 229 16.71 -10.46 -13.43
CA GLN A 229 18.04 -10.95 -13.08
C GLN A 229 18.92 -9.83 -12.54
N THR A 230 18.94 -8.70 -13.25
CA THR A 230 19.67 -7.50 -12.81
C THR A 230 19.18 -7.01 -11.45
N ILE A 231 17.86 -7.02 -11.21
CA ILE A 231 17.28 -6.64 -9.90
C ILE A 231 17.77 -7.59 -8.79
N VAL A 232 17.72 -8.89 -9.02
CA VAL A 232 18.16 -9.90 -8.04
C VAL A 232 19.64 -9.73 -7.70
N ASN A 233 20.50 -9.52 -8.72
CA ASN A 233 21.91 -9.27 -8.50
C ASN A 233 22.18 -7.95 -7.77
N MET A 234 21.46 -6.87 -8.10
CA MET A 234 21.55 -5.61 -7.35
C MET A 234 21.17 -5.79 -5.88
N ILE A 235 20.11 -6.56 -5.59
CA ILE A 235 19.70 -6.85 -4.21
C ILE A 235 20.80 -7.63 -3.48
N ALA A 236 21.33 -8.69 -4.09
CA ALA A 236 22.38 -9.50 -3.48
C ALA A 236 23.66 -8.69 -3.21
N GLU A 237 24.07 -7.84 -4.15
CA GLU A 237 25.24 -6.95 -4.00
C GLU A 237 25.05 -5.93 -2.89
N LEU A 238 23.90 -5.26 -2.83
CA LEU A 238 23.64 -4.27 -1.78
C LEU A 238 23.54 -4.92 -0.39
N ILE A 239 22.94 -6.11 -0.29
CA ILE A 239 22.89 -6.86 0.97
C ILE A 239 24.29 -7.36 1.37
N GLY A 240 25.09 -7.84 0.41
CA GLY A 240 26.49 -8.23 0.64
C GLY A 240 27.36 -7.07 1.16
N ASP A 241 27.05 -5.84 0.74
CA ASP A 241 27.63 -4.60 1.27
C ASP A 241 27.02 -4.14 2.61
N GLY A 242 26.15 -4.95 3.24
CA GLY A 242 25.51 -4.65 4.52
C GLY A 242 24.38 -3.62 4.46
N LYS A 243 23.81 -3.35 3.27
CA LYS A 243 22.69 -2.40 3.11
C LYS A 243 21.34 -3.10 3.18
N SER A 244 20.33 -2.38 3.66
CA SER A 244 18.93 -2.78 3.55
C SER A 244 18.34 -2.37 2.19
N VAL A 245 17.54 -3.24 1.56
CA VAL A 245 16.92 -2.97 0.26
C VAL A 245 15.39 -3.06 0.37
N LEU A 246 14.68 -2.03 -0.09
CA LEU A 246 13.23 -2.04 -0.26
C LEU A 246 12.90 -2.12 -1.76
N LEU A 247 12.31 -3.24 -2.17
CA LEU A 247 11.80 -3.41 -3.54
C LEU A 247 10.31 -3.04 -3.59
N VAL A 248 9.96 -2.11 -4.48
CA VAL A 248 8.57 -1.68 -4.71
C VAL A 248 8.20 -1.96 -6.17
N ALA A 249 7.01 -2.49 -6.41
CA ALA A 249 6.47 -2.69 -7.75
C ALA A 249 4.95 -2.45 -7.79
N GLU A 250 4.45 -2.05 -8.95
CA GLU A 250 3.00 -1.85 -9.16
C GLU A 250 2.23 -3.18 -9.08
N LYS A 251 2.80 -4.26 -9.61
CA LYS A 251 2.16 -5.58 -9.66
C LYS A 251 2.93 -6.59 -8.82
N ASP A 252 2.18 -7.33 -8.01
CA ASP A 252 2.69 -8.40 -7.16
C ASP A 252 3.40 -9.51 -7.95
N THR A 253 3.03 -9.73 -9.21
CA THR A 253 3.74 -10.68 -10.09
C THR A 253 5.21 -10.36 -10.26
N ALA A 254 5.60 -9.07 -10.32
CA ALA A 254 7.00 -8.67 -10.42
C ALA A 254 7.77 -9.00 -9.13
N LEU A 255 7.15 -8.78 -7.98
CA LEU A 255 7.73 -9.09 -6.67
C LEU A 255 7.91 -10.60 -6.48
N ARG A 256 6.90 -11.41 -6.85
CA ARG A 256 6.99 -12.88 -6.80
C ARG A 256 8.11 -13.42 -7.66
N VAL A 257 8.33 -12.86 -8.86
CA VAL A 257 9.42 -13.30 -9.74
C VAL A 257 10.79 -13.06 -9.09
N VAL A 258 10.99 -11.90 -8.46
CA VAL A 258 12.24 -11.59 -7.76
C VAL A 258 12.40 -12.48 -6.52
N TYR A 259 11.35 -12.59 -5.69
CA TYR A 259 11.36 -13.43 -4.50
C TYR A 259 11.66 -14.91 -4.82
N GLN A 260 11.02 -15.46 -5.85
CA GLN A 260 11.24 -16.84 -6.29
C GLN A 260 12.70 -17.09 -6.69
N ARG A 261 13.34 -16.13 -7.38
CA ARG A 261 14.77 -16.22 -7.71
C ARG A 261 15.65 -16.16 -6.46
N MET A 262 15.34 -15.29 -5.49
CA MET A 262 16.05 -15.27 -4.21
C MET A 262 15.93 -16.61 -3.48
N VAL A 263 14.76 -17.24 -3.49
CA VAL A 263 14.52 -18.58 -2.92
C VAL A 263 15.32 -19.66 -3.66
N GLU A 264 15.33 -19.65 -4.99
CA GLU A 264 16.09 -20.59 -5.82
C GLU A 264 17.61 -20.51 -5.55
N CYS A 265 18.10 -19.33 -5.18
CA CYS A 265 19.48 -19.10 -4.75
C CYS A 265 19.71 -19.31 -3.24
N GLY A 266 18.71 -19.75 -2.47
CA GLY A 266 18.83 -20.02 -1.03
C GLY A 266 18.84 -18.78 -0.13
N LEU A 267 18.50 -17.60 -0.65
CA LEU A 267 18.52 -16.31 0.06
C LEU A 267 17.14 -15.88 0.61
N ASN A 268 16.19 -16.82 0.72
CA ASN A 268 14.84 -16.53 1.23
C ASN A 268 14.84 -15.98 2.67
N HIS A 269 15.83 -16.35 3.48
CA HIS A 269 16.01 -15.90 4.86
C HIS A 269 16.45 -14.43 4.99
N LEU A 270 16.72 -13.75 3.86
CA LEU A 270 17.05 -12.32 3.79
C LEU A 270 15.86 -11.48 3.29
N CYS A 271 14.74 -12.13 2.93
CA CYS A 271 13.60 -11.48 2.31
C CYS A 271 12.43 -11.38 3.29
N LEU A 272 11.99 -10.15 3.57
CA LEU A 272 10.73 -9.88 4.25
C LEU A 272 9.67 -9.46 3.23
N ASN A 273 8.67 -10.30 2.99
CA ASN A 273 7.60 -9.98 2.05
C ASN A 273 6.45 -9.22 2.71
N LEU A 274 6.43 -7.90 2.51
CA LEU A 274 5.40 -7.00 3.04
C LEU A 274 4.11 -6.98 2.20
N HIS A 275 4.09 -7.61 1.02
CA HIS A 275 2.96 -7.56 0.08
C HIS A 275 1.86 -8.60 0.34
N HIS A 276 1.87 -9.21 1.53
CA HIS A 276 0.82 -10.11 1.94
C HIS A 276 -0.07 -9.50 3.01
N SER A 277 -1.22 -10.12 3.21
CA SER A 277 -2.05 -10.03 4.41
C SER A 277 -1.30 -10.34 5.73
N GLY A 278 0.04 -10.38 5.72
CA GLY A 278 0.92 -10.40 6.88
C GLY A 278 1.06 -9.04 7.57
N THR A 279 0.73 -7.90 6.94
CA THR A 279 0.47 -6.68 7.72
C THR A 279 -0.86 -6.74 8.46
N THR A 280 -1.77 -7.62 8.01
CA THR A 280 -3.02 -7.93 8.68
C THR A 280 -2.77 -8.89 9.85
N ASP A 281 -2.00 -9.96 9.63
CA ASP A 281 -1.62 -10.93 10.67
C ASP A 281 -0.28 -10.57 11.32
N LYS A 282 -0.35 -9.74 12.38
CA LYS A 282 0.82 -9.30 13.16
C LYS A 282 1.69 -10.47 13.63
N ARG A 283 1.11 -11.65 13.89
CA ARG A 283 1.89 -12.83 14.31
C ARG A 283 2.73 -13.36 13.18
N LYS A 284 2.16 -13.47 11.98
CA LYS A 284 2.88 -13.91 10.80
C LYS A 284 4.03 -12.97 10.44
N LEU A 285 3.81 -11.65 10.55
CA LEU A 285 4.89 -10.67 10.38
C LEU A 285 6.02 -10.86 11.41
N ILE A 286 5.68 -11.11 12.68
CA ILE A 286 6.65 -11.40 13.73
C ILE A 286 7.40 -12.71 13.47
N GLU A 287 6.70 -13.75 13.01
CA GLU A 287 7.32 -15.02 12.60
C GLU A 287 8.29 -14.81 11.43
N ASP A 288 7.86 -14.11 10.38
CA ASP A 288 8.71 -13.80 9.21
C ASP A 288 9.92 -12.93 9.62
N LEU A 289 9.73 -11.96 10.54
CA LEU A 289 10.81 -11.17 11.13
C LEU A 289 11.78 -12.03 11.95
N SER A 290 11.28 -13.02 12.70
CA SER A 290 12.12 -13.90 13.52
C SER A 290 12.95 -14.87 12.67
N GLN A 291 12.47 -15.20 11.47
CA GLN A 291 13.19 -16.03 10.49
C GLN A 291 14.13 -15.20 9.62
N THR A 292 13.82 -13.91 9.41
CA THR A 292 14.70 -12.99 8.70
C THR A 292 15.90 -12.68 9.59
N THR A 293 17.08 -13.19 9.23
CA THR A 293 18.28 -12.95 10.02
C THR A 293 18.74 -11.50 9.80
N VAL A 294 18.66 -10.68 10.84
CA VAL A 294 19.43 -9.43 10.89
C VAL A 294 20.86 -9.83 11.19
N MET A 295 21.70 -9.98 10.17
CA MET A 295 23.14 -9.95 10.38
C MET A 295 23.50 -8.52 10.81
N LEU A 296 23.65 -8.34 12.13
CA LEU A 296 24.34 -7.19 12.74
C LEU A 296 25.84 -7.44 12.74
#